data_AF-S4RIZ5-F1
#
_entry.id   AF-S4RIZ5-F1
#
_cell.length_a   1.000
_cell.length_b   1.000
_cell.length_c   1.000
_cell.angle_alpha   90.00
_cell.angle_beta   90.00
_cell.angle_gamma   90.00
#
_symmetry.space_group_name_H-M   'P 1'
#
loop_
_entity.id
_entity.type
_entity.pdbx_description
1 polymer ?
#
loop_
_entity_poly.entity_id
_entity_poly.type
_entity_poly.pdbx_seq_one_letter_code
_entity_poly.pdbx_strand_id
1 'polypeptide(L)'
;GYFPALNSYPSLLGDMLATRINCVGFTWASNPASTELQIVMTDWLVDMLSLPATFRHDHPDGCGGGVIQSSVSESTMLALLAARTRALTQLRGDVSQDVGNDALLNSRLVGYTSDQAHSSVLKVSLMSLVRLRSLPTDEFSLRGETLRRAVDEDRAQG
;
A
#
# COMPACT_ATOMS: atom_id res chain seq x y z
N GLY A 1 4.14 22.33 14.92
CA GLY A 1 4.93 21.26 14.26
C GLY A 1 3.97 20.32 13.56
N TYR A 2 4.47 19.43 12.70
CA TYR A 2 3.67 18.36 12.09
C TYR A 2 3.45 17.22 13.12
N PHE A 3 3.45 15.96 12.68
CA PHE A 3 3.48 14.79 13.54
C PHE A 3 4.89 14.51 14.09
N PRO A 4 5.02 13.84 15.26
CA PRO A 4 6.30 13.59 15.88
C PRO A 4 7.14 12.58 15.08
N ALA A 5 8.42 12.90 14.87
CA ALA A 5 9.45 11.95 14.46
C ALA A 5 10.33 11.66 15.69
N LEU A 6 9.95 10.63 16.45
CA LEU A 6 10.61 10.28 17.72
C LEU A 6 11.92 9.53 17.47
N ASN A 7 12.89 9.70 18.36
CA ASN A 7 14.14 8.96 18.35
C ASN A 7 14.35 8.28 19.71
N SER A 8 15.08 7.17 19.72
CA SER A 8 15.41 6.40 20.92
C SER A 8 16.82 5.83 20.85
N TYR A 9 17.48 5.66 22.01
CA TYR A 9 18.82 5.06 22.06
C TYR A 9 18.89 3.66 21.42
N PRO A 10 17.91 2.75 21.59
CA PRO A 10 17.92 1.47 20.89
C PRO A 10 17.87 1.60 19.37
N SER A 11 17.11 2.57 18.84
CA SER A 11 17.05 2.83 17.39
C SER A 11 18.41 3.26 16.85
N LEU A 12 19.12 4.13 17.57
CA LEU A 12 20.45 4.59 17.17
C LEU A 12 21.47 3.45 17.16
N LEU A 13 21.48 2.59 18.19
CA LEU A 13 22.40 1.45 18.25
C LEU A 13 22.11 0.43 17.15
N GLY A 14 20.83 0.18 16.86
CA GLY A 14 20.42 -0.68 15.75
C GLY A 14 20.90 -0.15 14.39
N ASP A 15 20.73 1.14 14.15
CA ASP A 15 21.19 1.79 12.92
C ASP A 15 22.72 1.80 12.77
N MET A 16 23.46 2.03 13.87
CA MET A 16 24.93 1.93 13.89
C MET A 16 25.41 0.53 13.47
N LEU A 17 24.75 -0.53 13.98
CA LEU A 17 25.07 -1.90 13.62
C LEU A 17 24.70 -2.21 12.16
N ALA A 18 23.50 -1.83 11.73
CA ALA A 18 23.03 -2.04 10.36
C ALA A 18 23.95 -1.34 9.35
N THR A 19 24.35 -0.09 9.63
CA THR A 19 25.29 0.69 8.83
C THR A 19 26.67 0.07 8.81
N ARG A 20 27.14 -0.53 9.92
CA ARG A 20 28.43 -1.22 9.96
C ARG A 20 28.44 -2.49 9.09
N ILE A 21 27.33 -3.22 9.08
CA ILE A 21 27.16 -4.43 8.27
C ILE A 21 27.03 -4.07 6.79
N ASN A 22 26.28 -3.00 6.47
CA ASN A 22 26.09 -2.45 5.13
C ASN A 22 25.72 -3.50 4.05
N CYS A 23 24.92 -4.50 4.41
CA CYS A 23 24.46 -5.53 3.48
C CYS A 23 23.22 -5.06 2.72
N VAL A 24 23.07 -5.50 1.46
CA VAL A 24 21.91 -5.20 0.61
C VAL A 24 21.07 -6.46 0.42
N GLY A 25 19.85 -6.44 0.96
CA GLY A 25 18.90 -7.57 0.93
C GLY A 25 17.89 -7.51 -0.21
N PHE A 26 18.34 -7.36 -1.47
CA PHE A 26 17.43 -7.33 -2.62
C PHE A 26 16.90 -8.72 -3.01
N THR A 27 17.56 -9.80 -2.54
CA THR A 27 17.07 -11.18 -2.60
C THR A 27 17.34 -11.88 -1.27
N TRP A 28 16.62 -12.96 -0.99
CA TRP A 28 16.92 -13.79 0.19
C TRP A 28 18.37 -14.30 0.17
N ALA A 29 18.87 -14.74 -1.00
CA ALA A 29 20.23 -15.27 -1.12
C ALA A 29 21.33 -14.21 -0.87
N SER A 30 21.06 -12.92 -1.08
CA SER A 30 22.05 -11.86 -0.85
C SER A 30 22.20 -11.51 0.63
N ASN A 31 21.13 -11.64 1.42
CA ASN A 31 21.17 -11.48 2.87
C ASN A 31 19.97 -12.19 3.54
N PRO A 32 20.11 -13.49 3.86
CA PRO A 32 19.03 -14.27 4.48
C PRO A 32 18.59 -13.67 5.81
N ALA A 33 19.55 -13.28 6.64
CA ALA A 33 19.31 -12.74 7.97
C ALA A 33 18.47 -11.46 7.94
N SER A 34 18.73 -10.53 7.00
CA SER A 34 17.91 -9.33 6.87
C SER A 34 16.47 -9.64 6.46
N THR A 35 16.27 -10.64 5.61
CA THR A 35 14.93 -11.00 5.13
C THR A 35 14.13 -11.69 6.22
N GLU A 36 14.72 -12.71 6.86
CA GLU A 36 14.08 -13.48 7.93
C GLU A 36 13.81 -12.64 9.17
N LEU A 37 14.73 -11.75 9.54
CA LEU A 37 14.53 -10.83 10.66
C LEU A 37 13.33 -9.90 10.40
N GLN A 38 13.21 -9.35 9.18
CA GLN A 38 12.08 -8.48 8.82
C GLN A 38 10.74 -9.22 8.93
N ILE A 39 10.68 -10.47 8.47
CA ILE A 39 9.49 -11.32 8.57
C ILE A 39 9.04 -11.44 10.03
N VAL A 40 9.94 -11.85 10.92
CA VAL A 40 9.61 -12.04 12.34
C VAL A 40 9.22 -10.72 13.02
N MET A 41 9.95 -9.64 12.76
CA MET A 41 9.64 -8.33 13.36
C MET A 41 8.27 -7.79 12.91
N THR A 42 7.90 -8.01 11.65
CA THR A 42 6.62 -7.53 11.12
C THR A 42 5.44 -8.38 11.62
N ASP A 43 5.63 -9.69 11.82
CA ASP A 43 4.63 -10.54 12.48
C ASP A 43 4.43 -10.13 13.95
N TRP A 44 5.50 -9.76 14.67
CA TRP A 44 5.37 -9.20 16.02
C TRP A 44 4.58 -7.88 16.03
N LEU A 45 4.77 -7.03 15.01
CA LEU A 45 3.98 -5.80 14.88
C LEU A 45 2.50 -6.08 14.59
N VAL A 46 2.18 -7.11 13.81
CA VAL A 46 0.80 -7.55 13.58
C VAL A 46 0.12 -7.90 14.91
N ASP A 47 0.81 -8.63 15.79
CA ASP A 47 0.29 -8.99 17.11
C ASP A 47 0.14 -7.76 18.02
N MET A 48 1.16 -6.89 18.08
CA MET A 48 1.12 -5.67 18.90
C MET A 48 0.01 -4.70 18.50
N LEU A 49 -0.33 -4.65 17.21
CA LEU A 49 -1.41 -3.82 16.66
C LEU A 49 -2.77 -4.53 16.65
N SER A 50 -2.83 -5.80 17.08
CA SER A 50 -4.04 -6.64 17.04
C SER A 50 -4.67 -6.69 15.63
N LEU A 51 -3.83 -6.76 14.59
CA LEU A 51 -4.29 -6.89 13.21
C LEU A 51 -4.78 -8.33 12.93
N PRO A 52 -5.65 -8.53 11.93
CA PRO A 52 -6.10 -9.86 11.52
C PRO A 52 -4.92 -10.80 11.20
N ALA A 53 -5.02 -12.06 11.60
CA ALA A 53 -3.98 -13.07 11.39
C ALA A 53 -3.62 -13.28 9.90
N THR A 54 -4.51 -12.91 8.98
CA THR A 54 -4.27 -12.92 7.54
C THR A 54 -3.13 -12.01 7.09
N PHE A 55 -2.65 -11.09 7.93
CA PHE A 55 -1.49 -10.24 7.65
C PHE A 55 -0.14 -10.85 8.08
N ARG A 56 -0.16 -12.00 8.77
CA ARG A 56 1.07 -12.69 9.20
C ARG A 56 1.68 -13.49 8.06
N HIS A 57 3.01 -13.66 8.09
CA HIS A 57 3.72 -14.50 7.13
C HIS A 57 3.52 -16.00 7.38
N ASP A 58 3.32 -16.41 8.64
CA ASP A 58 3.13 -17.80 9.04
C ASP A 58 1.66 -18.28 8.93
N HIS A 59 0.77 -17.45 8.37
CA HIS A 59 -0.64 -17.80 8.21
C HIS A 59 -0.83 -19.01 7.28
N PRO A 60 -1.69 -20.00 7.63
CA PRO A 60 -1.85 -21.24 6.85
C PRO A 60 -2.23 -21.04 5.38
N ASP A 61 -3.03 -20.01 5.09
CA ASP A 61 -3.44 -19.69 3.71
C ASP A 61 -2.33 -19.02 2.88
N GLY A 62 -1.21 -18.60 3.50
CA GLY A 62 0.01 -18.15 2.81
C GLY A 62 -0.10 -16.92 1.91
N CYS A 63 -1.20 -16.15 1.97
CA CYS A 63 -1.46 -15.03 1.05
C CYS A 63 -1.09 -13.64 1.61
N GLY A 64 -0.54 -13.56 2.82
CA GLY A 64 -0.29 -12.32 3.56
C GLY A 64 1.19 -12.05 3.84
N GLY A 65 1.45 -10.94 4.53
CA GLY A 65 2.79 -10.55 4.97
C GLY A 65 2.94 -9.04 5.19
N GLY A 66 4.01 -8.68 5.88
CA GLY A 66 4.42 -7.33 6.19
C GLY A 66 5.80 -7.02 5.64
N VAL A 67 5.99 -5.80 5.14
CA VAL A 67 7.29 -5.33 4.62
C VAL A 67 7.57 -3.92 5.14
N ILE A 68 8.81 -3.65 5.55
CA ILE A 68 9.20 -2.32 5.99
C ILE A 68 9.47 -1.46 4.75
N GLN A 69 8.80 -0.30 4.69
CA GLN A 69 8.95 0.69 3.63
C GLN A 69 9.53 1.98 4.21
N SER A 70 10.15 2.80 3.36
CA SER A 70 10.79 4.04 3.81
C SER A 70 9.77 5.09 4.26
N SER A 71 8.55 5.04 3.72
CA SER A 71 7.48 5.98 4.08
C SER A 71 6.09 5.42 3.84
N VAL A 72 5.10 6.03 4.50
CA VAL A 72 3.67 5.77 4.25
C VAL A 72 3.26 6.19 2.84
N SER A 73 3.90 7.21 2.26
CA SER A 73 3.64 7.66 0.89
C SER A 73 4.00 6.58 -0.14
N GLU A 74 5.16 5.95 0.03
CA GLU A 74 5.62 4.83 -0.79
C GLU A 74 4.71 3.60 -0.60
N SER A 75 4.34 3.28 0.64
CA SER A 75 3.42 2.18 0.94
C SER A 75 2.05 2.37 0.25
N THR A 76 1.53 3.61 0.27
CA THR A 76 0.27 3.97 -0.42
C THR A 76 0.41 3.83 -1.94
N MET A 77 1.58 4.21 -2.48
CA MET A 77 1.88 4.04 -3.90
C MET A 77 1.88 2.58 -4.32
N LEU A 78 2.58 1.72 -3.57
CA LEU A 78 2.63 0.29 -3.83
C LEU A 78 1.25 -0.35 -3.74
N ALA A 79 0.44 0.02 -2.73
CA ALA A 79 -0.93 -0.45 -2.60
C ALA A 79 -1.79 -0.06 -3.81
N LEU A 80 -1.71 1.20 -4.27
CA LEU A 80 -2.47 1.65 -5.43
C LEU A 80 -2.00 0.98 -6.73
N LEU A 81 -0.69 0.81 -6.92
CA LEU A 81 -0.14 0.12 -8.08
C LEU A 81 -0.52 -1.36 -8.11
N ALA A 82 -0.50 -2.05 -6.96
CA ALA A 82 -0.96 -3.43 -6.84
C ALA A 82 -2.46 -3.54 -7.15
N ALA A 83 -3.28 -2.65 -6.59
CA ALA A 83 -4.72 -2.59 -6.85
C ALA A 83 -5.02 -2.33 -8.34
N ARG A 84 -4.34 -1.36 -8.95
CA ARG A 84 -4.42 -1.06 -10.38
C ARG A 84 -4.05 -2.26 -11.23
N THR A 85 -2.91 -2.89 -10.94
CA THR A 85 -2.42 -4.05 -11.69
C THR A 85 -3.43 -5.20 -11.62
N ARG A 86 -3.94 -5.49 -10.42
CA ARG A 86 -5.00 -6.50 -10.22
C ARG A 86 -6.28 -6.17 -11.00
N ALA A 87 -6.73 -4.91 -10.96
CA ALA A 87 -7.93 -4.49 -11.68
C ALA A 87 -7.75 -4.60 -13.21
N LEU A 88 -6.59 -4.21 -13.74
CA LEU A 88 -6.26 -4.37 -15.15
C LEU A 88 -6.23 -5.85 -15.57
N THR A 89 -5.62 -6.73 -14.76
CA THR A 89 -5.63 -8.17 -15.01
C THR A 89 -7.05 -8.73 -15.04
N GLN A 90 -7.92 -8.30 -14.13
CA GLN A 90 -9.33 -8.72 -14.11
C GLN A 90 -10.12 -8.21 -15.33
N LEU A 91 -9.88 -6.97 -15.76
CA LEU A 91 -10.55 -6.38 -16.93
C LEU A 91 -10.09 -6.99 -18.26
N ARG A 92 -8.84 -7.46 -18.35
CA ARG A 92 -8.31 -8.15 -19.53
C ARG A 92 -8.90 -9.56 -19.70
N GLY A 93 -9.28 -10.24 -18.61
CA GLY A 93 -9.66 -11.65 -18.64
C GLY A 93 -8.51 -12.57 -19.09
N ASP A 94 -8.83 -13.78 -19.57
CA ASP A 94 -7.86 -14.75 -20.14
C ASP A 94 -7.32 -14.34 -21.53
N VAL A 95 -7.76 -13.20 -22.08
CA VAL A 95 -7.40 -12.79 -23.44
C VAL A 95 -6.04 -12.11 -23.42
N SER A 96 -5.06 -12.88 -23.87
CA SER A 96 -3.66 -12.49 -24.01
C SER A 96 -3.46 -11.40 -25.08
N GLN A 97 -2.63 -10.41 -24.73
CA GLN A 97 -1.83 -9.58 -25.64
C GLN A 97 -2.51 -8.47 -26.43
N ASP A 98 -2.93 -7.41 -25.75
CA ASP A 98 -2.92 -6.09 -26.40
C ASP A 98 -2.46 -4.99 -25.44
N VAL A 99 -1.14 -4.77 -25.39
CA VAL A 99 -0.49 -3.74 -24.55
C VAL A 99 -1.02 -2.34 -24.88
N GLY A 100 -1.58 -2.14 -26.07
CA GLY A 100 -2.16 -0.87 -26.50
C GLY A 100 -3.42 -0.44 -25.74
N ASN A 101 -4.14 -1.37 -25.11
CA ASN A 101 -5.43 -1.06 -24.45
C ASN A 101 -5.28 -0.66 -22.97
N ASP A 102 -4.07 -0.73 -22.40
CA ASP A 102 -3.84 -0.46 -20.98
C ASP A 102 -4.12 0.99 -20.57
N ALA A 103 -3.80 1.93 -21.45
CA ALA A 103 -4.09 3.34 -21.20
C ALA A 103 -5.61 3.57 -21.13
N LEU A 104 -6.37 2.94 -22.03
CA LEU A 104 -7.83 3.00 -22.06
C LEU A 104 -8.45 2.31 -20.85
N LEU A 105 -8.00 1.10 -20.51
CA LEU A 105 -8.48 0.40 -19.31
C LEU A 105 -8.16 1.18 -18.04
N ASN A 106 -6.96 1.76 -17.95
CA ASN A 106 -6.56 2.58 -16.81
C ASN A 106 -7.38 3.86 -16.69
N SER A 107 -7.79 4.48 -17.81
CA SER A 107 -8.65 5.67 -17.79
C SER A 107 -10.05 5.42 -17.21
N ARG A 108 -10.50 4.15 -17.18
CA ARG A 108 -11.76 3.74 -16.55
C ARG A 108 -11.61 3.46 -15.04
N LEU A 109 -10.39 3.40 -14.54
CA LEU A 109 -10.16 3.17 -13.12
C LEU A 109 -10.35 4.47 -12.33
N VAL A 110 -11.11 4.37 -11.25
CA VAL A 110 -11.30 5.45 -10.27
C VAL A 110 -10.96 4.93 -8.87
N GLY A 111 -10.09 5.66 -8.18
CA GLY A 111 -9.82 5.50 -6.76
C GLY A 111 -10.64 6.52 -5.95
N TYR A 112 -10.88 6.21 -4.68
CA TYR A 112 -11.63 7.06 -3.77
C TYR A 112 -10.81 7.39 -2.54
N THR A 113 -10.96 8.61 -2.04
CA THR A 113 -10.34 9.05 -0.80
C THR A 113 -11.23 10.05 -0.07
N SER A 114 -10.98 10.22 1.22
CA SER A 114 -11.54 11.33 2.00
C SER A 114 -10.98 12.68 1.54
N ASP A 115 -11.76 13.75 1.67
CA ASP A 115 -11.31 15.13 1.51
C ASP A 115 -10.31 15.60 2.59
N GLN A 116 -10.18 14.86 3.68
CA GLN A 116 -9.17 15.07 4.73
C GLN A 116 -7.89 14.24 4.51
N ALA A 117 -7.81 13.45 3.44
CA ALA A 117 -6.66 12.58 3.23
C ALA A 117 -5.36 13.35 3.03
N HIS A 118 -4.25 12.79 3.50
CA HIS A 118 -2.93 13.38 3.35
C HIS A 118 -2.60 13.60 1.85
N SER A 119 -1.90 14.69 1.55
CA SER A 119 -1.55 15.09 0.17
C SER A 119 -0.78 14.02 -0.63
N SER A 120 -0.14 13.07 0.08
CA SER A 120 0.50 11.91 -0.54
C SER A 120 -0.46 11.09 -1.40
N VAL A 121 -1.75 11.01 -1.05
CA VAL A 121 -2.73 10.24 -1.84
C VAL A 121 -2.96 10.87 -3.22
N LEU A 122 -3.07 12.21 -3.28
CA LEU A 122 -3.15 12.95 -4.54
C LEU A 122 -1.87 12.77 -5.36
N LYS A 123 -0.70 12.86 -4.72
CA LYS A 123 0.60 12.62 -5.38
C LYS A 123 0.67 11.22 -5.99
N VAL A 124 0.23 10.21 -5.26
CA VAL A 124 0.21 8.80 -5.69
C VAL A 124 -0.75 8.58 -6.86
N SER A 125 -1.91 9.23 -6.88
CA SER A 125 -2.83 9.21 -8.02
C SER A 125 -2.18 9.77 -9.29
N LEU A 126 -1.48 10.90 -9.19
CA LEU A 126 -0.76 11.49 -10.33
C LEU A 126 0.35 10.56 -10.86
N MET A 127 1.12 9.93 -9.97
CA MET A 127 2.20 9.01 -10.37
C MET A 127 1.69 7.69 -10.96
N SER A 128 0.51 7.22 -10.53
CA SER A 128 -0.10 5.97 -11.01
C SER A 128 -1.03 6.16 -12.21
N LEU A 129 -1.34 7.40 -12.60
CA LEU A 129 -2.30 7.76 -13.63
C LEU A 129 -3.71 7.20 -13.37
N VAL A 130 -4.08 6.98 -12.11
CA VAL A 130 -5.42 6.54 -11.71
C VAL A 130 -6.23 7.76 -11.31
N ARG A 131 -7.42 7.94 -11.88
CA ARG A 131 -8.32 9.04 -11.50
C ARG A 131 -8.68 8.89 -10.02
N LEU A 132 -8.54 9.95 -9.23
CA LEU A 132 -8.87 9.93 -7.80
C LEU A 132 -10.01 10.90 -7.52
N ARG A 133 -11.06 10.42 -6.87
CA ARG A 133 -12.21 11.21 -6.44
C ARG A 133 -12.13 11.45 -4.93
N SER A 134 -12.07 12.71 -4.56
CA SER A 134 -12.16 13.15 -3.16
C SER A 134 -13.63 13.19 -2.74
N LEU A 135 -13.96 12.55 -1.61
CA LEU A 135 -15.31 12.40 -1.10
C LEU A 135 -15.52 13.23 0.17
N PRO A 136 -16.69 13.85 0.34
CA PRO A 136 -16.97 14.66 1.51
C PRO A 136 -17.01 13.81 2.78
N THR A 137 -16.51 14.37 3.87
CA THR A 137 -16.54 13.74 5.20
C THR A 137 -17.68 14.27 6.07
N ASP A 138 -18.15 13.42 6.98
CA ASP A 138 -19.07 13.76 8.05
C ASP A 138 -18.29 13.74 9.37
N GLU A 139 -18.25 14.85 10.10
CA GLU A 139 -17.38 15.02 11.28
C GLU A 139 -15.93 14.59 11.04
N PHE A 140 -15.36 14.97 9.88
CA PHE A 140 -14.01 14.58 9.44
C PHE A 140 -13.81 13.06 9.23
N SER A 141 -14.90 12.28 9.17
CA SER A 141 -14.90 10.84 8.90
C SER A 141 -15.58 10.53 7.57
N LEU A 142 -14.94 9.71 6.72
CA LEU A 142 -15.58 9.23 5.50
C LEU A 142 -16.55 8.09 5.84
N ARG A 143 -17.82 8.26 5.46
CA ARG A 143 -18.88 7.29 5.74
C ARG A 143 -19.07 6.32 4.57
N GLY A 144 -19.44 5.08 4.89
CA GLY A 144 -19.66 4.03 3.90
C GLY A 144 -20.77 4.34 2.90
N GLU A 145 -21.80 5.09 3.31
CA GLU A 145 -22.90 5.52 2.43
C GLU A 145 -22.42 6.48 1.35
N THR A 146 -21.59 7.47 1.72
CA THR A 146 -20.97 8.41 0.77
C THR A 146 -20.13 7.68 -0.26
N LEU A 147 -19.31 6.72 0.19
CA LEU A 147 -18.50 5.90 -0.70
C LEU A 147 -19.37 5.05 -1.64
N ARG A 148 -20.40 4.38 -1.10
CA ARG A 148 -21.30 3.54 -1.90
C ARG A 148 -21.99 4.34 -3.00
N ARG A 149 -22.56 5.50 -2.65
CA ARG A 149 -23.20 6.40 -3.63
C ARG A 149 -22.23 6.82 -4.73
N ALA A 150 -21.00 7.20 -4.37
CA ALA A 150 -20.00 7.60 -5.36
C ALA A 150 -19.62 6.44 -6.31
N VAL A 151 -19.47 5.23 -5.77
CA VAL A 151 -19.21 4.02 -6.58
C VAL A 151 -20.36 3.72 -7.53
N ASP A 152 -21.60 3.82 -7.08
CA ASP A 152 -22.78 3.55 -7.92
C ASP A 152 -22.93 4.61 -9.03
N GLU A 153 -22.68 5.88 -8.72
CA GLU A 153 -22.65 6.97 -9.71
C GLU A 153 -21.57 6.77 -10.79
N ASP A 154 -20.34 6.46 -10.39
CA ASP A 154 -19.25 6.26 -11.33
C ASP A 154 -19.49 5.00 -12.18
N ARG A 155 -20.01 3.91 -11.59
CA ARG A 155 -20.41 2.71 -12.35
C ARG A 155 -21.51 2.99 -13.37
N ALA A 156 -22.45 3.89 -13.07
CA ALA A 156 -23.49 4.29 -14.02
C ALA A 156 -22.95 5.13 -15.18
N GLN A 157 -21.80 5.79 -15.02
CA GLN A 157 -21.15 6.61 -16.04
C GLN A 157 -20.15 5.84 -16.91
N GLY A 158 -19.79 4.61 -16.54
CA GLY A 158 -18.89 3.71 -17.27
C GLY A 158 -17.44 3.75 -16.79
#